data_AF-A0A7S3I612-F1
#
_entry.id   AF-A0A7S3I612-F1
#
_cell.length_a   1.000
_cell.length_b   1.000
_cell.length_c   1.000
_cell.angle_alpha   90.00
_cell.angle_beta   90.00
_cell.angle_gamma   90.00
#
_symmetry.space_group_name_H-M   'P 1'
#
loop_
_entity.id
_entity.type
_entity.pdbx_description
1 polymer ?
#
loop_
_entity_poly.entity_id
_entity_poly.type
_entity_poly.pdbx_seq_one_letter_code
_entity_poly.pdbx_strand_id
1 'polypeptide(L)'
;MELEEFVKSVKDIIFAEREVESAKIELALKSDFNIVDAFNQMDRSRSGDLSQEDLREGLMHNLGYIDFVSDDIVLLFRRFDRRQSGFLNFSDFSKLLLPFSREYAALITDRVDYYSRRTRDGSSFFNSDTRYEMQSFWAVFFRNERIMETLRRRLSQ
;
A
#
# COMPACT_ATOMS: atom_id res chain seq x y z
N MET A 1 -22.51 -18.20 14.81
CA MET A 1 -22.68 -17.16 13.79
C MET A 1 -23.96 -17.44 13.01
N GLU A 2 -24.93 -16.54 13.09
CA GLU A 2 -26.16 -16.65 12.31
C GLU A 2 -25.86 -16.30 10.84
N LEU A 3 -26.59 -16.93 9.89
CA LEU A 3 -26.36 -16.77 8.45
C LEU A 3 -26.38 -15.30 8.00
N GLU A 4 -27.23 -14.47 8.61
CA GLU A 4 -27.34 -13.04 8.29
C GLU A 4 -26.07 -12.26 8.64
N GLU A 5 -25.44 -12.58 9.78
CA GLU A 5 -24.20 -11.95 10.23
C GLU A 5 -23.02 -12.32 9.31
N PHE A 6 -22.97 -13.57 8.86
CA PHE A 6 -21.99 -14.03 7.88
C PHE A 6 -22.14 -13.27 6.55
N VAL A 7 -23.37 -13.19 6.02
CA VAL A 7 -23.65 -12.47 4.77
C VAL A 7 -23.28 -10.99 4.88
N LYS A 8 -23.56 -10.36 6.02
CA LYS A 8 -23.14 -8.97 6.28
C LYS A 8 -21.61 -8.83 6.25
N SER A 9 -20.89 -9.71 6.93
CA SER A 9 -19.42 -9.69 6.96
C SER A 9 -18.81 -9.87 5.57
N VAL A 10 -19.35 -10.76 4.74
CA VAL A 10 -18.89 -10.94 3.36
C VAL A 10 -19.13 -9.68 2.52
N LYS A 11 -20.27 -9.02 2.67
CA LYS A 11 -20.54 -7.74 1.99
C LYS A 11 -19.52 -6.68 2.39
N ASP A 12 -19.25 -6.54 3.69
CA ASP A 12 -18.29 -5.57 4.21
C ASP A 12 -16.88 -5.82 3.64
N ILE A 13 -16.45 -7.09 3.53
CA ILE A 13 -15.18 -7.48 2.89
C ILE A 13 -15.15 -7.07 1.41
N ILE A 14 -16.22 -7.33 0.67
CA ILE A 14 -16.28 -7.00 -0.76
C ILE A 14 -16.21 -5.47 -0.97
N PHE A 15 -16.94 -4.70 -0.16
CA PHE A 15 -16.87 -3.24 -0.24
C PHE A 15 -15.48 -2.72 0.09
N ALA A 16 -14.88 -3.26 1.15
CA ALA A 16 -13.53 -2.93 1.58
C ALA A 16 -12.47 -3.16 0.48
N GLU A 17 -12.46 -4.36 -0.10
CA GLU A 17 -11.54 -4.71 -1.18
C GLU A 17 -11.78 -3.86 -2.44
N ARG A 18 -13.03 -3.51 -2.73
CA ARG A 18 -13.36 -2.62 -3.86
C ARG A 18 -12.86 -1.19 -3.66
N GLU A 19 -12.89 -0.66 -2.44
CA GLU A 19 -12.33 0.66 -2.13
C GLU A 19 -10.81 0.67 -2.35
N VAL A 20 -10.11 -0.36 -1.87
CA VAL A 20 -8.66 -0.50 -2.08
C VAL A 20 -8.33 -0.60 -3.57
N GLU A 21 -9.07 -1.42 -4.32
CA GLU A 21 -8.87 -1.55 -5.77
C GLU A 21 -9.11 -0.22 -6.50
N SER A 22 -10.13 0.54 -6.12
CA SER A 22 -10.39 1.86 -6.70
C SER A 22 -9.22 2.82 -6.47
N ALA A 23 -8.68 2.86 -5.24
CA ALA A 23 -7.52 3.70 -4.92
C ALA A 23 -6.25 3.28 -5.70
N LYS A 24 -6.04 1.97 -5.93
CA LYS A 24 -4.94 1.48 -6.77
C LYS A 24 -5.07 1.92 -8.23
N ILE A 25 -6.29 1.88 -8.77
CA ILE A 25 -6.57 2.31 -10.15
C ILE A 25 -6.30 3.82 -10.28
N GLU A 26 -6.79 4.64 -9.34
CA GLU A 26 -6.53 6.09 -9.35
C GLU A 26 -5.04 6.41 -9.34
N LEU A 27 -4.26 5.69 -8.52
CA LEU A 27 -2.79 5.78 -8.54
C LEU A 27 -2.19 5.39 -9.90
N ALA A 28 -2.66 4.29 -10.48
CA ALA A 28 -2.16 3.82 -11.78
C ALA A 28 -2.43 4.81 -12.93
N LEU A 29 -3.50 5.57 -12.83
CA LEU A 29 -3.86 6.61 -13.79
C LEU A 29 -2.95 7.84 -13.73
N LYS A 30 -2.25 8.08 -12.62
CA LYS A 30 -1.32 9.21 -12.51
C LYS A 30 -0.10 9.00 -13.37
N SER A 31 0.19 9.90 -14.31
CA SER A 31 1.18 9.68 -15.38
C SER A 31 2.63 9.49 -14.91
N ASP A 32 3.01 10.09 -13.79
CA ASP A 32 4.37 10.00 -13.22
C ASP A 32 4.51 8.91 -12.15
N PHE A 33 3.41 8.24 -11.78
CA PHE A 33 3.43 7.17 -10.80
C PHE A 33 4.06 5.90 -11.36
N ASN A 34 4.96 5.28 -10.60
CA ASN A 34 5.53 3.97 -10.91
C ASN A 34 5.93 3.26 -9.61
N ILE A 35 5.89 1.93 -9.61
CA ILE A 35 6.09 1.12 -8.40
C ILE A 35 7.54 1.20 -7.90
N VAL A 36 8.51 1.32 -8.82
CA VAL A 36 9.94 1.36 -8.48
C VAL A 36 10.29 2.61 -7.69
N ASP A 37 9.87 3.79 -8.15
CA ASP A 37 10.06 5.03 -7.41
C ASP A 37 9.23 5.04 -6.12
N ALA A 38 8.04 4.44 -6.10
CA ALA A 38 7.24 4.33 -4.88
C ALA A 38 7.93 3.46 -3.82
N PHE A 39 8.56 2.34 -4.24
CA PHE A 39 9.37 1.49 -3.37
C PHE A 39 10.59 2.26 -2.84
N ASN A 40 11.34 2.91 -3.73
CA ASN A 40 12.54 3.68 -3.38
C ASN A 40 12.22 4.92 -2.52
N GLN A 41 11.00 5.46 -2.63
CA GLN A 41 10.52 6.53 -1.74
C GLN A 41 10.35 6.01 -0.31
N MET A 42 10.05 4.73 -0.11
CA MET A 42 9.96 4.13 1.22
C MET A 42 11.30 3.59 1.71
N ASP A 43 12.15 3.07 0.82
CA ASP A 43 13.45 2.46 1.15
C ASP A 43 14.52 3.52 1.48
N ARG A 44 14.41 4.11 2.66
CA ARG A 44 15.37 5.13 3.14
C ARG A 44 16.74 4.52 3.41
N SER A 45 16.79 3.28 3.93
CA SER A 45 18.04 2.58 4.24
C SER A 45 18.77 2.03 3.02
N ARG A 46 18.10 1.92 1.86
CA ARG A 46 18.64 1.37 0.60
C ARG A 46 19.12 -0.07 0.75
N SER A 47 18.47 -0.81 1.63
CA SER A 47 18.72 -2.22 1.83
C SER A 47 18.28 -3.05 0.62
N GLY A 48 17.36 -2.52 -0.20
CA GLY A 48 16.63 -3.28 -1.21
C GLY A 48 15.45 -4.08 -0.65
N ASP A 49 15.22 -3.98 0.67
CA ASP A 49 14.21 -4.69 1.43
C ASP A 49 13.60 -3.75 2.50
N LEU A 50 12.32 -3.44 2.39
CA LEU A 50 11.68 -2.48 3.30
C LEU A 50 11.49 -3.09 4.69
N SER A 51 12.09 -2.47 5.70
CA SER A 51 11.76 -2.73 7.10
C SER A 51 10.48 -2.00 7.51
N GLN A 52 9.89 -2.41 8.64
CA GLN A 52 8.75 -1.69 9.23
C GLN A 52 9.09 -0.22 9.53
N GLU A 53 10.34 0.03 9.94
CA GLU A 53 10.85 1.36 10.24
C GLU A 53 11.03 2.19 8.97
N ASP A 54 11.57 1.61 7.90
CA ASP A 54 11.68 2.29 6.60
C ASP A 54 10.30 2.73 6.09
N LEU A 55 9.30 1.84 6.16
CA LEU A 55 7.95 2.17 5.73
C LEU A 55 7.34 3.29 6.59
N ARG A 56 7.47 3.20 7.92
CA ARG A 56 6.99 4.22 8.86
C ARG A 56 7.61 5.60 8.55
N GLU A 57 8.92 5.62 8.44
CA GLU A 57 9.69 6.83 8.19
C GLU A 57 9.46 7.39 6.79
N GLY A 58 9.28 6.53 5.78
CA GLY A 58 8.93 6.92 4.42
C GLY A 58 7.55 7.57 4.33
N LEU A 59 6.55 6.98 4.97
CA LEU A 59 5.20 7.55 5.07
C LEU A 59 5.23 8.94 5.71
N MET A 60 5.88 9.06 6.86
CA MET A 60 5.91 10.31 7.63
C MET A 60 6.75 11.40 6.97
N HIS A 61 7.98 11.09 6.56
CA HIS A 61 8.94 12.12 6.14
C HIS A 61 8.98 12.33 4.63
N ASN A 62 8.75 11.29 3.82
CA ASN A 62 8.78 11.41 2.36
C ASN A 62 7.39 11.68 1.79
N LEU A 63 6.34 11.05 2.31
CA LEU A 63 4.97 11.33 1.86
C LEU A 63 4.24 12.37 2.70
N GLY A 64 4.65 12.64 3.94
CA GLY A 64 3.91 13.54 4.84
C GLY A 64 2.60 12.93 5.35
N TYR A 65 2.45 11.61 5.26
CA TYR A 65 1.28 10.89 5.75
C TYR A 65 1.52 10.43 7.19
N ILE A 66 0.65 10.84 8.10
CA ILE A 66 0.79 10.58 9.55
C ILE A 66 -0.44 9.92 10.17
N ASP A 67 -1.48 9.62 9.38
CA ASP A 67 -2.74 9.04 9.88
C ASP A 67 -2.69 7.51 9.97
N PHE A 68 -1.70 6.98 10.69
CA PHE A 68 -1.55 5.56 10.94
C PHE A 68 -0.97 5.29 12.33
N VAL A 69 -1.18 4.09 12.85
CA VAL A 69 -0.61 3.61 14.11
C VAL A 69 0.36 2.46 13.84
N SER A 70 1.24 2.17 14.80
CA SER A 70 2.24 1.09 14.65
C SER A 70 1.62 -0.26 14.30
N ASP A 71 0.44 -0.57 14.86
CA ASP A 71 -0.29 -1.81 14.57
C ASP A 71 -0.68 -1.94 13.08
N ASP A 72 -0.91 -0.83 12.37
CA ASP A 72 -1.25 -0.89 10.94
C ASP A 72 -0.08 -1.38 10.10
N ILE A 73 1.13 -0.93 10.42
CA ILE A 73 2.36 -1.39 9.79
C ILE A 73 2.57 -2.87 10.09
N VAL A 74 2.31 -3.30 11.33
CA VAL A 74 2.40 -4.72 11.71
C VAL A 74 1.39 -5.57 10.94
N LEU A 75 0.14 -5.11 10.78
CA LEU A 75 -0.89 -5.81 10.01
C LEU A 75 -0.51 -5.92 8.52
N LEU A 76 0.01 -4.85 7.94
CA LEU A 76 0.52 -4.83 6.58
C LEU A 76 1.63 -5.87 6.39
N PHE A 77 2.65 -5.87 7.25
CA PHE A 77 3.74 -6.85 7.15
C PHE A 77 3.22 -8.27 7.34
N ARG A 78 2.32 -8.51 8.28
CA ARG A 78 1.68 -9.83 8.47
C ARG A 78 0.94 -10.31 7.21
N ARG A 79 0.34 -9.40 6.43
CA ARG A 79 -0.40 -9.75 5.20
C ARG A 79 0.52 -9.97 4.00
N PHE A 80 1.61 -9.21 3.86
CA PHE A 80 2.43 -9.18 2.64
C PHE A 80 3.81 -9.83 2.77
N ASP A 81 4.38 -9.95 3.97
CA ASP A 81 5.65 -10.66 4.22
C ASP A 81 5.43 -12.18 4.17
N ARG A 82 5.41 -12.72 2.95
CA ARG A 82 5.21 -14.15 2.70
C ARG A 82 6.38 -15.01 3.17
N ARG A 83 7.57 -14.42 3.25
CA ARG A 83 8.80 -15.12 3.64
C ARG A 83 9.00 -15.12 5.15
N GLN A 84 8.20 -14.35 5.89
CA GLN A 84 8.35 -14.13 7.33
C GLN A 84 9.76 -13.66 7.69
N SER A 85 10.38 -12.87 6.79
CA SER A 85 11.73 -12.33 7.00
C SER A 85 11.72 -11.12 7.92
N GLY A 86 10.56 -10.49 8.14
CA GLY A 86 10.42 -9.19 8.77
C GLY A 86 10.63 -8.02 7.80
N PHE A 87 10.83 -8.30 6.51
CA PHE A 87 11.11 -7.31 5.47
C PHE A 87 10.24 -7.53 4.23
N LEU A 88 9.85 -6.45 3.56
CA LEU A 88 9.16 -6.50 2.27
C LEU A 88 10.12 -6.22 1.13
N ASN A 89 10.40 -7.25 0.33
CA ASN A 89 11.12 -7.05 -0.93
C ASN A 89 10.23 -6.32 -1.96
N PHE A 90 10.84 -5.91 -3.07
CA PHE A 90 10.14 -5.24 -4.17
C PHE A 90 8.91 -6.00 -4.69
N SER A 91 8.96 -7.34 -4.79
CA SER A 91 7.85 -8.15 -5.28
C SER A 91 6.65 -8.13 -4.32
N ASP A 92 6.92 -8.13 -3.02
CA ASP A 92 5.86 -8.08 -1.99
C ASP A 92 5.25 -6.68 -1.89
N PHE A 93 6.06 -5.63 -1.97
CA PHE A 93 5.58 -4.26 -2.04
C PHE A 93 4.80 -3.98 -3.34
N SER A 94 5.23 -4.52 -4.48
CA SER A 94 4.52 -4.35 -5.75
C SER A 94 3.07 -4.84 -5.66
N LYS A 95 2.83 -5.96 -4.97
CA LYS A 95 1.45 -6.52 -4.80
C LYS A 95 0.53 -5.60 -3.99
N LEU A 96 1.11 -4.75 -3.14
CA LEU A 96 0.35 -3.78 -2.36
C LEU A 96 -0.23 -2.68 -3.25
N LEU A 97 0.47 -2.30 -4.34
CA LEU A 97 0.08 -1.21 -5.23
C LEU A 97 -0.50 -1.67 -6.58
N LEU A 98 -0.25 -2.92 -6.99
CA LEU A 98 -0.77 -3.45 -8.25
C LEU A 98 -2.30 -3.57 -8.22
N PRO A 99 -3.01 -2.90 -9.17
CA PRO A 99 -4.42 -3.15 -9.43
C PRO A 99 -4.67 -4.59 -9.89
N PHE A 100 -5.86 -5.11 -9.60
CA PHE A 100 -6.33 -6.38 -10.13
C PHE A 100 -6.60 -6.32 -11.63
N SER A 101 -7.10 -5.18 -12.14
CA SER A 101 -7.28 -4.99 -13.59
C SER A 101 -5.93 -4.95 -14.30
N ARG A 102 -5.78 -5.83 -15.30
CA ARG A 102 -4.53 -6.03 -16.03
C ARG A 102 -4.13 -4.80 -16.83
N GLU A 103 -5.12 -4.06 -17.33
CA GLU A 103 -4.91 -2.84 -18.09
C GLU A 103 -4.20 -1.79 -17.24
N TYR A 104 -4.68 -1.54 -16.02
CA TYR A 104 -4.06 -0.59 -15.10
C TYR A 104 -2.75 -1.10 -14.49
N ALA A 105 -2.65 -2.41 -14.22
CA ALA A 105 -1.41 -3.02 -13.78
C ALA A 105 -0.29 -2.82 -14.80
N ALA A 106 -0.57 -3.03 -16.09
CA ALA A 106 0.39 -2.83 -17.18
C ALA A 106 0.91 -1.38 -17.23
N LEU A 107 0.03 -0.39 -17.00
CA LEU A 107 0.43 1.02 -17.02
C LEU A 107 1.56 1.33 -16.03
N ILE A 108 1.53 0.75 -14.83
CA ILE A 108 2.51 1.06 -13.78
C ILE A 108 3.72 0.13 -13.76
N THR A 109 3.61 -1.06 -14.35
CA THR A 109 4.75 -1.98 -14.51
C THR A 109 5.64 -1.61 -15.69
N ASP A 110 5.08 -1.05 -16.75
CA ASP A 110 5.84 -0.67 -17.95
C ASP A 110 6.57 0.68 -17.78
N ARG A 111 6.16 1.47 -16.78
CA ARG A 111 6.81 2.75 -16.46
C ARG A 111 8.15 2.52 -15.78
N VAL A 112 9.16 3.18 -16.33
CA VAL A 112 10.53 3.17 -15.81
C VAL A 112 10.68 4.17 -14.66
N ASP A 113 11.56 3.86 -13.72
CA ASP A 113 11.96 4.76 -12.64
C ASP A 113 12.54 6.08 -13.17
N TYR A 114 12.02 7.19 -12.66
CA TYR A 114 12.38 8.55 -13.05
C TYR A 114 13.08 9.31 -11.93
N TYR A 115 12.54 9.23 -10.70
CA TYR A 115 12.98 10.05 -9.57
C TYR A 115 14.21 9.46 -8.89
N SER A 116 14.20 8.16 -8.62
CA SER A 116 15.30 7.45 -7.95
C SER A 116 16.63 7.52 -8.71
N ARG A 117 16.60 7.72 -10.03
CA ARG A 117 17.80 7.98 -10.85
C ARG A 117 18.38 9.37 -10.68
N ARG A 118 17.57 10.35 -10.26
CA ARG A 118 17.92 11.78 -10.27
C ARG A 118 18.17 12.34 -8.87
N THR A 119 17.43 11.88 -7.88
CA THR A 119 17.49 12.40 -6.52
C THR A 119 17.40 11.30 -5.49
N ARG A 120 18.05 11.55 -4.35
CA ARG A 120 18.01 10.68 -3.17
C ARG A 120 16.94 11.13 -2.18
N ASP A 121 16.37 12.31 -2.39
CA ASP A 121 15.37 12.90 -1.52
C ASP A 121 13.97 12.38 -1.90
N GLY A 122 13.49 11.39 -1.15
CA GLY A 122 12.16 10.80 -1.33
C GLY A 122 11.02 11.81 -1.20
N SER A 123 11.24 12.95 -0.51
CA SER A 123 10.23 14.00 -0.39
C SER A 123 9.97 14.77 -1.69
N SER A 124 10.89 14.65 -2.66
CA SER A 124 10.79 15.24 -3.99
C SER A 124 10.24 14.28 -5.07
N PHE A 125 9.90 13.06 -4.68
CA PHE A 125 9.37 12.04 -5.60
C PHE A 125 7.89 12.32 -5.89
N PHE A 126 7.53 12.16 -7.16
CA PHE A 126 6.19 12.42 -7.70
C PHE A 126 5.72 13.87 -7.56
N ASN A 127 4.80 14.27 -8.43
CA ASN A 127 4.14 15.57 -8.35
C ASN A 127 3.13 15.61 -7.18
N SER A 128 2.65 16.81 -6.85
CA SER A 128 1.72 17.02 -5.73
C SER A 128 0.39 16.26 -5.85
N ASP A 129 -0.15 16.14 -7.06
CA ASP A 129 -1.40 15.42 -7.34
C ASP A 129 -1.23 13.90 -7.11
N THR A 130 -0.14 13.33 -7.61
CA THR A 130 0.20 11.93 -7.39
C THR A 130 0.47 11.63 -5.92
N ARG A 131 1.16 12.53 -5.20
CA ARG A 131 1.39 12.39 -3.76
C ARG A 131 0.09 12.43 -2.96
N TYR A 132 -0.86 13.28 -3.37
CA TYR A 132 -2.18 13.31 -2.75
C TYR A 132 -2.89 11.97 -2.90
N GLU A 133 -2.86 11.37 -4.09
CA GLU A 133 -3.43 10.02 -4.28
C GLU A 133 -2.66 8.94 -3.53
N MET A 134 -1.34 9.06 -3.36
CA MET A 134 -0.60 8.12 -2.53
C MET A 134 -1.05 8.18 -1.07
N GLN A 135 -1.27 9.38 -0.54
CA GLN A 135 -1.82 9.56 0.81
C GLN A 135 -3.25 9.00 0.91
N SER A 136 -4.09 9.28 -0.09
CA SER A 136 -5.46 8.75 -0.20
C SER A 136 -5.46 7.22 -0.20
N PHE A 137 -4.59 6.61 -1.00
CA PHE A 137 -4.40 5.16 -1.04
C PHE A 137 -3.99 4.61 0.32
N TRP A 138 -3.00 5.19 1.00
CA TRP A 138 -2.57 4.72 2.32
C TRP A 138 -3.69 4.82 3.37
N ALA A 139 -4.47 5.90 3.33
CA ALA A 139 -5.64 6.07 4.21
C ALA A 139 -6.70 4.99 3.96
N VAL A 140 -7.04 4.73 2.70
CA VAL A 140 -7.98 3.67 2.33
C VAL A 140 -7.42 2.30 2.73
N PHE A 141 -6.14 2.04 2.46
CA PHE A 141 -5.50 0.77 2.74
C PHE A 141 -5.50 0.45 4.24
N PHE A 142 -5.00 1.35 5.10
CA PHE A 142 -4.94 1.09 6.54
C PHE A 142 -6.33 0.98 7.17
N ARG A 143 -7.28 1.82 6.75
CA ARG A 143 -8.68 1.69 7.18
C ARG A 143 -9.22 0.29 6.85
N ASN A 144 -8.97 -0.20 5.65
CA ASN A 144 -9.41 -1.51 5.21
C ASN A 144 -8.73 -2.65 5.96
N GLU A 145 -7.42 -2.59 6.21
CA GLU A 145 -6.72 -3.58 7.02
C GLU A 145 -7.30 -3.69 8.44
N ARG A 146 -7.63 -2.55 9.09
CA ARG A 146 -8.26 -2.55 10.41
C ARG A 146 -9.66 -3.19 10.40
N ILE A 147 -10.46 -2.90 9.37
CA ILE A 147 -11.78 -3.51 9.19
C ILE A 147 -11.64 -5.03 8.99
N MET A 148 -10.73 -5.44 8.11
CA MET A 148 -10.48 -6.85 7.81
C MET A 148 -9.97 -7.62 9.03
N GLU A 149 -9.06 -7.05 9.82
CA GLU A 149 -8.60 -7.67 11.07
C GLU A 149 -9.74 -7.79 12.10
N THR A 150 -10.61 -6.78 12.21
CA THR A 150 -11.78 -6.82 13.10
C THR A 150 -12.75 -7.93 12.68
N LEU A 151 -13.05 -8.02 11.38
CA LEU A 151 -13.91 -9.07 10.83
C LEU A 151 -13.29 -10.45 11.02
N ARG A 152 -11.99 -10.62 10.76
CA ARG A 152 -11.27 -11.88 10.98
C ARG A 152 -11.38 -12.36 12.42
N ARG A 153 -11.18 -11.48 13.41
CA ARG A 153 -11.32 -11.81 14.83
C ARG A 153 -12.73 -12.26 15.18
N ARG A 154 -13.75 -11.58 14.65
CA ARG A 154 -15.16 -11.96 14.84
C ARG A 154 -15.48 -13.32 14.23
N LEU A 155 -14.98 -13.61 13.03
CA LEU A 155 -15.20 -14.88 12.35
C LEU A 155 -14.45 -16.06 13.00
N SER A 156 -13.37 -15.78 13.74
CA SER A 156 -12.59 -16.79 14.45
C SER A 156 -13.12 -17.15 15.84
N GLN A 157 -14.16 -16.44 16.33
CA GLN A 157 -14.87 -16.69 17.58
C GLN A 157 -16.13 -17.52 17.34
#